data_AF-A0A5C8JN64-F1
#
_entry.id   AF-A0A5C8JN64-F1
#
_cell.length_a   1.000
_cell.length_b   1.000
_cell.length_c   1.000
_cell.angle_alpha   90.00
_cell.angle_beta   90.00
_cell.angle_gamma   90.00
#
_symmetry.space_group_name_H-M   'P 1'
#
loop_
_entity.id
_entity.type
_entity.pdbx_description
1 polymer ?
#
loop_
_entity_poly.entity_id
_entity_poly.type
_entity_poly.pdbx_seq_one_letter_code
_entity_poly.pdbx_strand_id
1 'polypeptide(L)'
;MDDLLAACSSQLSTWASAFARERRLPDQALRLRPPLNVDEANGLALARGAGLVEIQPDGVFRLVGAARNKGPYNLFSQGPAPLLNREYLVQIAAFAELVIEHRWPARRVAFEYDALDLATLDGSGRPVVVAEAKRDTASLDRMLAEMRAATARQVAAPANTTQRKIAALSRLGAQVFWAVAPGVRRAFNIEIDQDGVPQLIPREAPLAGPRTDLDCPVCGSEEDVRGSRLPDGRIRLVCTACGHRWSRTPRNPCRRCGSADVEIGTYQGWAYDDPDAAADDSSAPWHYVDWDVYRCHRCHHVWQAGRRAD
;
A
#
# COMPACT_ATOMS: atom_id res chain seq x y z
N MET A 1 -10.71 -15.14 -7.34
CA MET A 1 -11.03 -13.71 -7.14
C MET A 1 -12.41 -13.56 -6.52
N ASP A 2 -13.41 -14.24 -7.07
CA ASP A 2 -14.78 -14.28 -6.52
C ASP A 2 -14.84 -14.77 -5.07
N ASP A 3 -14.05 -15.77 -4.71
CA ASP A 3 -13.98 -16.28 -3.33
C ASP A 3 -13.55 -15.22 -2.31
N LEU A 4 -12.62 -14.33 -2.69
CA LEU A 4 -12.13 -13.26 -1.82
C LEU A 4 -13.19 -12.18 -1.62
N LEU A 5 -13.86 -11.79 -2.71
CA LEU A 5 -14.98 -10.86 -2.67
C LEU A 5 -16.11 -11.39 -1.79
N ALA A 6 -16.46 -12.67 -1.94
CA ALA A 6 -17.47 -13.34 -1.14
C ALA A 6 -17.08 -13.39 0.35
N ALA A 7 -15.83 -13.77 0.65
CA ALA A 7 -15.33 -13.80 2.02
C ALA A 7 -15.32 -12.41 2.68
N CYS A 8 -14.85 -11.38 1.98
CA CYS A 8 -14.86 -10.00 2.49
C CYS A 8 -16.29 -9.49 2.70
N SER A 9 -17.19 -9.75 1.76
CA SER A 9 -18.61 -9.33 1.86
C SER A 9 -19.32 -10.02 3.03
N SER A 10 -19.06 -11.31 3.24
CA SER A 10 -19.58 -12.08 4.37
C SER A 10 -19.08 -11.52 5.71
N GLN A 11 -17.79 -11.21 5.80
CA GLN A 11 -17.20 -10.60 7.00
C GLN A 11 -17.79 -9.21 7.30
N LEU A 12 -17.92 -8.35 6.28
CA LEU A 12 -18.53 -7.03 6.44
C LEU A 12 -20.00 -7.13 6.83
N SER A 13 -20.72 -8.13 6.33
CA SER A 13 -22.11 -8.38 6.72
C SER A 13 -22.20 -8.78 8.18
N THR A 14 -21.26 -9.62 8.65
CA THR A 14 -21.17 -10.01 10.07
C THR A 14 -20.93 -8.79 10.96
N TRP A 15 -20.00 -7.90 10.58
CA TRP A 15 -19.75 -6.66 11.33
C TRP A 15 -20.93 -5.71 11.30
N ALA A 16 -21.61 -5.60 10.16
CA ALA A 16 -22.82 -4.81 10.04
C ALA A 16 -23.91 -5.33 11.00
N SER A 17 -24.22 -6.63 10.99
CA SER A 17 -25.21 -7.20 11.91
C SER A 17 -24.87 -6.96 13.39
N ALA A 18 -23.60 -7.05 13.77
CA ALA A 18 -23.17 -6.74 15.12
C ALA A 18 -23.34 -5.25 15.47
N PHE A 19 -22.97 -4.34 14.57
CA PHE A 19 -23.19 -2.90 14.72
C PHE A 19 -24.68 -2.55 14.87
N ALA A 20 -25.55 -3.11 14.01
CA ALA A 20 -27.01 -2.91 14.12
C ALA A 20 -27.54 -3.35 15.48
N ARG A 21 -27.14 -4.55 15.93
CA ARG A 21 -27.57 -5.10 17.22
C ARG A 21 -27.16 -4.21 18.39
N GLU A 22 -25.92 -3.75 18.43
CA GLU A 22 -25.42 -2.85 19.48
C GLU A 22 -26.20 -1.52 19.51
N ARG A 23 -26.58 -1.01 18.34
CA ARG A 23 -27.33 0.24 18.19
C ARG A 23 -28.84 0.07 18.23
N ARG A 24 -29.34 -1.16 18.44
CA ARG A 24 -30.77 -1.51 18.42
C ARG A 24 -31.47 -1.05 17.14
N LEU A 25 -30.76 -1.14 16.02
CA LEU A 25 -31.29 -0.85 14.70
C LEU A 25 -31.93 -2.13 14.13
N PRO A 26 -32.97 -2.01 13.29
CA PRO A 26 -33.52 -3.18 12.61
C PRO A 26 -32.46 -3.80 11.70
N ASP A 27 -32.37 -5.14 11.66
CA ASP A 27 -31.33 -5.88 10.91
C ASP A 27 -31.22 -5.51 9.42
N GLN A 28 -32.32 -5.00 8.83
CA GLN A 28 -32.38 -4.59 7.43
C GLN A 28 -31.81 -3.19 7.18
N ALA A 29 -31.46 -2.43 8.23
CA ALA A 29 -31.00 -1.05 8.14
C ALA A 29 -29.60 -0.91 7.53
N LEU A 30 -28.74 -1.92 7.70
CA LEU A 30 -27.39 -1.91 7.15
C LEU A 30 -27.36 -2.61 5.80
N ARG A 31 -27.16 -1.81 4.76
CA ARG A 31 -26.99 -2.32 3.40
C ARG A 31 -25.53 -2.16 2.98
N LEU A 32 -24.88 -3.28 2.64
CA LEU A 32 -23.64 -3.27 1.87
C LEU A 32 -23.98 -3.00 0.40
N ARG A 33 -24.40 -1.77 0.10
CA ARG A 33 -24.70 -1.34 -1.26
C ARG A 33 -23.99 -0.04 -1.59
N PRO A 34 -23.42 0.08 -2.80
CA PRO A 34 -23.29 -0.96 -3.86
C PRO A 34 -22.39 -2.14 -3.41
N PRO A 35 -22.31 -3.25 -4.18
CA PRO A 35 -21.34 -4.32 -3.91
C PRO A 35 -19.90 -3.80 -3.76
N LEU A 36 -19.04 -4.56 -3.08
CA LEU A 36 -17.63 -4.19 -2.95
C LEU A 36 -16.94 -4.19 -4.32
N ASN A 37 -16.07 -3.21 -4.52
CA ASN A 37 -15.11 -3.26 -5.59
C ASN A 37 -14.02 -4.29 -5.22
N VAL A 38 -13.46 -4.98 -6.22
CA VAL A 38 -12.37 -5.94 -6.03
C VAL A 38 -11.17 -5.31 -5.34
N ASP A 39 -10.88 -4.04 -5.62
CA ASP A 39 -9.76 -3.30 -5.05
C ASP A 39 -9.94 -3.05 -3.54
N GLU A 40 -11.17 -2.75 -3.11
CA GLU A 40 -11.49 -2.57 -1.69
C GLU A 40 -11.37 -3.89 -0.92
N ALA A 41 -11.85 -5.00 -1.53
CA ALA A 41 -11.74 -6.32 -0.92
C ALA A 41 -10.28 -6.77 -0.83
N ASN A 42 -9.49 -6.57 -1.89
CA ASN A 42 -8.05 -6.86 -1.91
C ASN A 42 -7.31 -6.03 -0.85
N GLY A 43 -7.56 -4.72 -0.80
CA GLY A 43 -6.90 -3.83 0.15
C GLY A 43 -7.24 -4.14 1.61
N LEU A 44 -8.51 -4.44 1.91
CA LEU A 44 -8.92 -4.86 3.24
C LEU A 44 -8.30 -6.21 3.63
N ALA A 45 -8.27 -7.17 2.70
CA ALA A 45 -7.65 -8.46 2.92
C ALA A 45 -6.12 -8.34 3.13
N LEU A 46 -5.45 -7.50 2.36
CA LEU A 46 -4.04 -7.17 2.53
C LEU A 46 -3.78 -6.58 3.91
N ALA A 47 -4.53 -5.55 4.30
CA ALA A 47 -4.38 -4.89 5.60
C ALA A 47 -4.57 -5.87 6.76
N ARG A 48 -5.61 -6.71 6.71
CA ARG A 48 -5.87 -7.71 7.76
C ARG A 48 -4.83 -8.82 7.77
N GLY A 49 -4.47 -9.35 6.60
CA GLY A 49 -3.49 -10.41 6.45
C GLY A 49 -2.10 -10.00 6.91
N ALA A 50 -1.77 -8.72 6.76
CA ALA A 50 -0.54 -8.12 7.27
C ALA A 50 -0.64 -7.65 8.73
N GLY A 51 -1.79 -7.78 9.40
CA GLY A 51 -1.96 -7.29 10.77
C GLY A 51 -1.80 -5.77 10.91
N LEU A 52 -2.15 -5.03 9.86
CA LEU A 52 -2.06 -3.57 9.76
C LEU A 52 -3.36 -2.86 10.13
N VAL A 53 -4.46 -3.61 10.27
CA VAL A 53 -5.75 -3.10 10.76
C VAL A 53 -6.37 -4.09 11.72
N GLU A 54 -6.84 -3.56 12.84
CA GLU A 54 -7.68 -4.27 13.81
C GLU A 54 -9.11 -3.77 13.66
N ILE A 55 -10.06 -4.69 13.45
CA ILE A 55 -11.48 -4.38 13.29
C ILE A 55 -12.26 -5.19 14.32
N GLN A 56 -12.94 -4.49 15.23
CA GLN A 56 -13.81 -5.04 16.25
C GLN A 56 -15.12 -5.58 15.64
N PRO A 57 -15.87 -6.43 16.36
CA PRO A 57 -17.11 -6.99 15.85
C PRO A 57 -18.14 -5.96 15.38
N ASP A 58 -18.19 -4.77 15.98
CA ASP A 58 -19.10 -3.67 15.64
C ASP A 58 -18.59 -2.77 14.50
N GLY A 59 -17.50 -3.16 13.82
CA GLY A 59 -16.89 -2.38 12.75
C GLY A 59 -16.04 -1.19 13.22
N VAL A 60 -15.83 -1.04 14.54
CA VAL A 60 -14.81 -0.11 15.04
C VAL A 60 -13.43 -0.60 14.62
N PHE A 61 -12.59 0.27 14.07
CA PHE A 61 -11.26 -0.10 13.61
C PHE A 61 -10.15 0.86 14.07
N ARG A 62 -8.93 0.33 14.06
CA ARG A 62 -7.67 1.06 14.28
C ARG A 62 -6.61 0.55 13.30
N LEU A 63 -5.74 1.45 12.86
CA LEU A 63 -4.57 1.09 12.07
C LEU A 63 -3.40 0.78 12.99
N VAL A 64 -2.85 -0.42 12.84
CA VAL A 64 -1.79 -0.91 13.71
C VAL A 64 -0.47 -0.23 13.34
N GLY A 65 0.12 0.42 14.33
CA GLY A 65 1.42 1.04 14.20
C GLY A 65 1.43 2.36 13.45
N ALA A 66 0.29 2.94 13.06
CA ALA A 66 0.25 4.27 12.43
C ALA A 66 0.95 5.33 13.30
N ALA A 67 1.61 6.31 12.67
CA ALA A 67 2.44 7.33 13.33
C ALA A 67 1.70 8.18 14.38
N ARG A 68 0.37 8.24 14.28
CA ARG A 68 -0.51 8.93 15.23
C ARG A 68 -1.66 8.00 15.59
N ASN A 69 -1.96 7.92 16.90
CA ASN A 69 -3.10 7.17 17.43
C ASN A 69 -4.41 7.97 17.26
N LYS A 70 -4.77 8.33 16.03
CA LYS A 70 -6.12 8.83 15.77
C LYS A 70 -7.10 7.65 15.63
N GLY A 71 -8.35 7.91 15.99
CA GLY A 71 -9.40 6.90 16.15
C GLY A 71 -9.67 6.56 17.62
N PRO A 72 -10.49 5.53 17.90
CA PRO A 72 -11.06 4.57 16.96
C PRO A 72 -12.00 5.20 15.91
N TYR A 73 -12.01 4.63 14.71
CA TYR A 73 -12.95 4.96 13.63
C TYR A 73 -14.01 3.86 13.51
N ASN A 74 -15.09 4.10 12.78
CA ASN A 74 -16.10 3.06 12.53
C ASN A 74 -16.37 2.94 11.02
N LEU A 75 -16.39 1.70 10.52
CA LEU A 75 -16.71 1.39 9.12
C LEU A 75 -18.15 1.76 8.74
N PHE A 76 -19.05 1.94 9.69
CA PHE A 76 -20.44 2.28 9.45
C PHE A 76 -20.73 3.72 9.91
N SER A 77 -21.44 4.46 9.07
CA SER A 77 -21.87 5.82 9.39
C SER A 77 -22.84 5.83 10.56
N GLN A 78 -22.85 6.94 11.30
CA GLN A 78 -23.85 7.20 12.33
C GLN A 78 -25.16 7.65 11.66
N GLY A 79 -26.30 7.18 12.16
CA GLY A 79 -27.61 7.62 11.69
C GLY A 79 -28.70 6.55 11.77
N PRO A 80 -29.95 6.89 11.42
CA PRO A 80 -31.08 5.95 11.44
C PRO A 80 -31.01 4.89 10.35
N ALA A 81 -30.25 5.15 9.28
CA ALA A 81 -29.96 4.22 8.19
C ALA A 81 -28.44 4.21 7.94
N PRO A 82 -27.67 3.54 8.82
CA PRO A 82 -26.22 3.50 8.70
C PRO A 82 -25.79 2.82 7.40
N LEU A 83 -24.71 3.32 6.82
CA LEU A 83 -24.12 2.84 5.57
C LEU A 83 -22.67 2.48 5.79
N LEU A 84 -22.17 1.51 5.03
CA LEU A 84 -20.73 1.26 4.94
C LEU A 84 -20.03 2.50 4.40
N ASN A 85 -19.10 3.05 5.16
CA ASN A 85 -18.21 4.11 4.73
C ASN A 85 -17.12 3.54 3.81
N ARG A 86 -17.40 3.57 2.51
CA ARG A 86 -16.49 3.07 1.46
C ARG A 86 -15.17 3.82 1.42
N GLU A 87 -15.17 5.10 1.77
CA GLU A 87 -13.95 5.89 1.82
C GLU A 87 -12.96 5.32 2.84
N TYR A 88 -13.44 4.86 4.01
CA TYR A 88 -12.58 4.18 4.98
C TYR A 88 -11.98 2.86 4.47
N LEU A 89 -12.69 2.09 3.63
CA LEU A 89 -12.09 0.90 3.03
C LEU A 89 -10.94 1.25 2.09
N VAL A 90 -11.10 2.32 1.29
CA VAL A 90 -10.04 2.80 0.39
C VAL A 90 -8.87 3.38 1.19
N GLN A 91 -9.13 4.09 2.29
CA GLN A 91 -8.07 4.61 3.15
C GLN A 91 -7.29 3.48 3.85
N ILE A 92 -7.98 2.43 4.34
CA ILE A 92 -7.33 1.22 4.89
C ILE A 92 -6.47 0.54 3.83
N ALA A 93 -7.00 0.40 2.60
CA ALA A 93 -6.28 -0.17 1.47
C ALA A 93 -5.02 0.64 1.13
N ALA A 94 -5.15 1.96 0.98
CA ALA A 94 -4.05 2.87 0.68
C ALA A 94 -2.98 2.87 1.78
N PHE A 95 -3.38 2.78 3.06
CA PHE A 95 -2.45 2.61 4.17
C PHE A 95 -1.65 1.31 4.04
N ALA A 96 -2.32 0.18 3.78
CA ALA A 96 -1.66 -1.10 3.62
C ALA A 96 -0.74 -1.13 2.38
N GLU A 97 -1.15 -0.51 1.28
CA GLU A 97 -0.36 -0.36 0.05
C GLU A 97 0.91 0.47 0.32
N LEU A 98 0.80 1.61 1.02
CA LEU A 98 1.97 2.39 1.44
C LEU A 98 2.96 1.56 2.25
N VAL A 99 2.46 0.73 3.16
CA VAL A 99 3.31 -0.04 4.08
C VAL A 99 3.95 -1.25 3.40
N ILE A 100 3.16 -2.03 2.67
CA ILE A 100 3.59 -3.31 2.11
C ILE A 100 4.26 -3.12 0.76
N GLU A 101 3.63 -2.38 -0.14
CA GLU A 101 4.09 -2.25 -1.54
C GLU A 101 5.08 -1.11 -1.69
N HIS A 102 4.77 0.05 -1.11
CA HIS A 102 5.66 1.22 -1.15
C HIS A 102 6.64 1.27 0.01
N ARG A 103 6.73 0.24 0.84
CA ARG A 103 7.80 0.07 1.83
C ARG A 103 7.95 1.25 2.80
N TRP A 104 6.85 1.87 3.20
CA TRP A 104 6.85 2.80 4.32
C TRP A 104 6.66 2.04 5.63
N PRO A 105 7.45 2.29 6.69
CA PRO A 105 7.11 1.76 8.00
C PRO A 105 5.76 2.32 8.46
N ALA A 106 4.86 1.49 8.99
CA ALA A 106 3.56 1.93 9.47
C ALA A 106 3.68 3.08 10.50
N ARG A 107 4.72 3.05 11.35
CA ARG A 107 5.03 4.12 12.33
C ARG A 107 5.37 5.46 11.71
N ARG A 108 5.58 5.50 10.40
CA ARG A 108 5.83 6.70 9.60
C ARG A 108 4.65 7.03 8.69
N VAL A 109 3.55 6.29 8.74
CA VAL A 109 2.32 6.62 8.01
C VAL A 109 1.29 7.13 9.01
N ALA A 110 0.90 8.39 8.88
CA ALA A 110 -0.13 9.03 9.68
C ALA A 110 -1.48 8.97 8.96
N PHE A 111 -2.55 8.79 9.73
CA PHE A 111 -3.93 8.76 9.28
C PHE A 111 -4.64 10.08 9.64
N GLU A 112 -5.48 10.59 8.75
CA GLU A 112 -6.12 11.91 8.82
C GLU A 112 -5.10 13.01 9.21
N TYR A 113 -4.09 13.19 8.35
CA TYR A 113 -3.01 14.14 8.60
C TYR A 113 -3.37 15.50 7.99
N ASP A 114 -3.60 16.50 8.86
CA ASP A 114 -4.09 17.82 8.44
C ASP A 114 -5.46 17.69 7.74
N ALA A 115 -5.61 18.20 6.51
CA ALA A 115 -6.80 18.09 5.69
C ALA A 115 -6.83 16.86 4.78
N LEU A 116 -5.79 16.01 4.84
CA LEU A 116 -5.58 14.87 3.95
C LEU A 116 -5.74 13.54 4.70
N ASP A 117 -6.12 12.50 3.98
CA ASP A 117 -6.43 11.20 4.56
C ASP A 117 -5.20 10.46 5.09
N LEU A 118 -4.06 10.59 4.41
CA LEU A 118 -2.82 9.89 4.75
C LEU A 118 -1.60 10.79 4.55
N ALA A 119 -0.55 10.56 5.35
CA ALA A 119 0.77 11.16 5.11
C ALA A 119 1.88 10.18 5.50
N THR A 120 2.91 10.05 4.67
CA THR A 120 4.17 9.39 5.04
C THR A 120 5.17 10.41 5.54
N LEU A 121 5.92 10.05 6.58
CA LEU A 121 6.85 10.94 7.28
C LEU A 121 8.28 10.44 7.12
N ASP A 122 9.23 11.34 6.87
CA ASP A 122 10.66 11.00 6.86
C ASP A 122 11.21 10.72 8.28
N GLY A 123 12.52 10.53 8.38
CA GLY A 123 13.19 10.31 9.68
C GLY A 123 13.09 11.50 10.64
N SER A 124 12.81 12.70 10.14
CA SER A 124 12.62 13.92 10.93
C SER A 124 11.16 14.21 11.28
N GLY A 125 10.22 13.37 10.81
CA GLY A 125 8.79 13.55 11.02
C GLY A 125 8.12 14.51 10.03
N ARG A 126 8.81 14.92 8.96
CA ARG A 126 8.25 15.79 7.91
C ARG A 126 7.49 14.99 6.86
N PRO A 127 6.34 15.46 6.37
CA PRO A 127 5.61 14.80 5.30
C PRO A 127 6.44 14.71 4.00
N VAL A 128 6.49 13.52 3.40
CA VAL A 128 7.13 13.29 2.09
C VAL A 128 6.08 13.02 1.02
N VAL A 129 5.22 12.05 1.29
CA VAL A 129 4.04 11.74 0.47
C VAL A 129 2.81 12.08 1.29
N VAL A 130 1.85 12.79 0.70
CA VAL A 130 0.53 12.97 1.27
C VAL A 130 -0.50 12.40 0.32
N ALA A 131 -1.55 11.80 0.87
CA ALA A 131 -2.50 11.02 0.10
C ALA A 131 -3.94 11.34 0.44
N GLU A 132 -4.78 11.17 -0.58
CA GLU A 132 -6.21 11.40 -0.50
C GLU A 132 -6.94 10.25 -1.19
N ALA A 133 -7.83 9.61 -0.44
CA ALA A 133 -8.62 8.48 -0.90
C ALA A 133 -10.04 8.94 -1.21
N LYS A 134 -10.63 8.40 -2.27
CA LYS A 134 -12.05 8.63 -2.60
C LYS A 134 -12.74 7.31 -2.84
N ARG A 135 -14.02 7.26 -2.46
CA ARG A 135 -14.87 6.07 -2.63
C ARG A 135 -15.06 5.63 -4.09
N ASP A 136 -14.88 6.55 -5.05
CA ASP A 136 -15.09 6.31 -6.47
C ASP A 136 -14.22 7.24 -7.33
N THR A 137 -13.92 6.81 -8.56
CA THR A 137 -13.07 7.53 -9.51
C THR A 137 -13.65 8.89 -9.91
N ALA A 138 -14.97 8.99 -10.08
CA ALA A 138 -15.61 10.24 -10.47
C ALA A 138 -15.44 11.35 -9.41
N SER A 139 -15.51 10.98 -8.13
CA SER A 139 -15.26 11.90 -7.02
C SER A 139 -13.78 12.27 -6.90
N LEU A 140 -12.87 11.34 -7.20
CA LEU A 140 -11.44 11.62 -7.31
C LEU A 140 -11.15 12.62 -8.44
N ASP A 141 -11.70 12.39 -9.63
CA ASP A 141 -11.49 13.23 -10.82
C ASP A 141 -12.01 14.66 -10.60
N ARG A 142 -13.20 14.81 -10.01
CA ARG A 142 -13.73 16.13 -9.65
C ARG A 142 -12.82 16.87 -8.68
N MET A 143 -12.38 16.19 -7.62
CA MET A 143 -11.46 16.80 -6.65
C MET A 143 -10.14 17.21 -7.30
N LEU A 144 -9.55 16.36 -8.15
CA LEU A 144 -8.31 16.69 -8.86
C LEU A 144 -8.48 17.87 -9.83
N ALA A 145 -9.60 17.94 -10.54
CA ALA A 145 -9.92 19.07 -11.41
C ALA A 145 -10.06 20.38 -10.62
N GLU A 146 -10.78 20.34 -9.48
CA GLU A 146 -10.91 21.48 -8.57
C GLU A 146 -9.55 21.92 -7.97
N MET A 147 -8.69 20.97 -7.58
CA MET A 147 -7.35 21.28 -7.08
C MET A 147 -6.49 21.95 -8.15
N ARG A 148 -6.50 21.45 -9.38
CA ARG A 148 -5.73 22.04 -10.50
C ARG A 148 -6.24 23.41 -10.93
N ALA A 149 -7.51 23.70 -10.69
CA ALA A 149 -8.12 25.01 -10.99
C ALA A 149 -8.03 26.00 -9.82
N ALA A 150 -7.36 25.64 -8.72
CA ALA A 150 -7.28 26.50 -7.55
C ALA A 150 -6.48 27.78 -7.82
N THR A 151 -6.89 28.86 -7.17
CA THR A 151 -6.24 30.17 -7.24
C THR A 151 -5.53 30.52 -5.93
N ALA A 152 -4.57 31.43 -5.97
CA ALA A 152 -3.86 31.93 -4.78
C ALA A 152 -4.81 32.40 -3.68
N ARG A 153 -5.89 33.12 -4.04
CA ARG A 153 -6.92 33.56 -3.10
C ARG A 153 -7.60 32.38 -2.38
N GLN A 154 -7.88 31.29 -3.10
CA GLN A 154 -8.53 30.10 -2.53
C GLN A 154 -7.58 29.29 -1.65
N VAL A 155 -6.28 29.30 -1.95
CA VAL A 155 -5.23 28.70 -1.11
C VAL A 155 -5.08 29.51 0.20
N ALA A 156 -5.05 30.84 0.11
CA ALA A 156 -4.90 31.72 1.26
C ALA A 156 -6.16 31.75 2.17
N ALA A 157 -7.36 31.61 1.60
CA ALA A 157 -8.62 31.64 2.32
C ALA A 157 -9.56 30.49 1.88
N PRO A 158 -9.29 29.24 2.31
CA PRO A 158 -10.04 28.08 1.86
C PRO A 158 -11.46 28.05 2.44
N ALA A 159 -12.47 28.07 1.56
CA ALA A 159 -13.88 28.07 1.92
C ALA A 159 -14.53 26.67 1.92
N ASN A 160 -13.95 25.70 1.20
CA ASN A 160 -14.48 24.34 1.08
C ASN A 160 -13.42 23.26 1.36
N THR A 161 -13.84 21.99 1.38
CA THR A 161 -12.97 20.85 1.69
C THR A 161 -11.81 20.69 0.70
N THR A 162 -12.05 20.82 -0.60
CA THR A 162 -10.99 20.72 -1.62
C THR A 162 -9.98 21.85 -1.48
N GLN A 163 -10.45 23.08 -1.23
CA GLN A 163 -9.59 24.24 -0.99
C GLN A 163 -8.73 24.07 0.27
N ARG A 164 -9.27 23.46 1.34
CA ARG A 164 -8.47 23.14 2.54
C ARG A 164 -7.36 22.13 2.24
N LYS A 165 -7.59 21.17 1.35
CA LYS A 165 -6.58 20.18 0.94
C LYS A 165 -5.44 20.81 0.17
N ILE A 166 -5.74 21.66 -0.81
CA ILE A 166 -4.68 22.35 -1.55
C ILE A 166 -3.92 23.36 -0.68
N ALA A 167 -4.61 24.07 0.24
CA ALA A 167 -3.93 24.89 1.25
C ALA A 167 -3.01 24.04 2.15
N ALA A 168 -3.41 22.81 2.50
CA ALA A 168 -2.56 21.88 3.24
C ALA A 168 -1.33 21.45 2.42
N LEU A 169 -1.46 21.20 1.11
CA LEU A 169 -0.29 20.87 0.27
C LEU A 169 0.79 21.96 0.32
N SER A 170 0.39 23.23 0.23
CA SER A 170 1.31 24.38 0.34
C SER A 170 1.98 24.45 1.72
N ARG A 171 1.20 24.29 2.80
CA ARG A 171 1.71 24.35 4.18
C ARG A 171 2.63 23.18 4.55
N LEU A 172 2.29 21.96 4.11
CA LEU A 172 2.99 20.76 4.55
C LEU A 172 4.35 20.58 3.88
N GLY A 173 4.57 21.18 2.71
CA GLY A 173 5.84 21.05 1.97
C GLY A 173 6.13 19.61 1.55
N ALA A 174 5.09 18.78 1.38
CA ALA A 174 5.24 17.42 0.87
C ALA A 174 5.72 17.45 -0.58
N GLN A 175 6.51 16.45 -0.98
CA GLN A 175 7.07 16.37 -2.33
C GLN A 175 6.10 15.70 -3.31
N VAL A 176 5.24 14.81 -2.80
CA VAL A 176 4.36 13.99 -3.63
C VAL A 176 2.94 14.01 -3.09
N PHE A 177 1.97 14.21 -3.98
CA PHE A 177 0.55 13.97 -3.73
C PHE A 177 0.13 12.66 -4.39
N TRP A 178 -0.51 11.77 -3.63
CA TRP A 178 -0.98 10.47 -4.11
C TRP A 178 -2.51 10.35 -3.99
N ALA A 179 -3.18 10.33 -5.13
CA ALA A 179 -4.63 10.31 -5.24
C ALA A 179 -5.11 8.87 -5.52
N VAL A 180 -5.97 8.35 -4.66
CA VAL A 180 -6.38 6.93 -4.65
C VAL A 180 -7.90 6.79 -4.73
N ALA A 181 -8.38 5.89 -5.58
CA ALA A 181 -9.76 5.41 -5.60
C ALA A 181 -9.75 3.93 -6.05
N PRO A 182 -10.85 3.18 -5.91
CA PRO A 182 -10.89 1.79 -6.33
C PRO A 182 -10.45 1.61 -7.80
N GLY A 183 -9.35 0.89 -8.00
CA GLY A 183 -8.76 0.63 -9.32
C GLY A 183 -7.95 1.78 -9.92
N VAL A 184 -7.74 2.89 -9.19
CA VAL A 184 -7.04 4.08 -9.69
C VAL A 184 -6.01 4.57 -8.68
N ARG A 185 -4.74 4.63 -9.13
CA ARG A 185 -3.63 5.25 -8.40
C ARG A 185 -3.01 6.31 -9.28
N ARG A 186 -2.93 7.55 -8.80
CA ARG A 186 -2.26 8.64 -9.52
C ARG A 186 -1.33 9.38 -8.57
N ALA A 187 -0.05 9.44 -8.92
CA ALA A 187 0.95 10.20 -8.18
C ALA A 187 1.28 11.49 -8.91
N PHE A 188 1.54 12.54 -8.14
CA PHE A 188 1.92 13.85 -8.65
C PHE A 188 3.11 14.38 -7.84
N ASN A 189 4.13 14.89 -8.51
CA ASN A 189 5.07 15.80 -7.85
C ASN A 189 4.31 17.10 -7.52
N ILE A 190 4.62 17.66 -6.36
CA ILE A 190 4.06 18.93 -5.92
C ILE A 190 5.12 20.00 -6.15
N GLU A 191 4.81 20.99 -6.97
CA GLU A 191 5.63 22.20 -7.14
C GLU A 191 4.82 23.40 -6.68
N ILE A 192 5.43 24.28 -5.89
CA ILE A 192 4.76 25.52 -5.45
C ILE A 192 5.16 26.62 -6.43
N ASP A 193 4.18 27.23 -7.09
CA ASP A 193 4.43 28.34 -7.99
C ASP A 193 4.73 29.66 -7.26
N GLN A 194 4.95 30.73 -8.04
CA GLN A 194 5.31 32.06 -7.51
C GLN A 194 4.22 32.68 -6.63
N ASP A 195 2.97 32.27 -6.80
CA ASP A 195 1.83 32.76 -6.04
C ASP A 195 1.52 31.88 -4.82
N GLY A 196 2.37 30.87 -4.54
CA GLY A 196 2.20 29.94 -3.44
C GLY A 196 1.16 28.85 -3.69
N VAL A 197 0.71 28.67 -4.94
CA VAL A 197 -0.28 27.65 -5.33
C VAL A 197 0.44 26.35 -5.68
N PRO A 198 0.03 25.22 -5.07
CA PRO A 198 0.54 23.90 -5.44
C PRO A 198 0.08 23.47 -6.83
N GLN A 199 1.03 23.15 -7.69
CA GLN A 199 0.87 22.56 -9.00
C GLN A 199 1.09 21.04 -8.92
N LEU A 200 0.17 20.27 -9.52
CA LEU A 200 0.19 18.80 -9.50
C LEU A 200 0.73 18.26 -10.83
N ILE A 201 2.01 17.92 -10.86
CA ILE A 201 2.70 17.43 -12.07
C ILE A 201 2.67 15.90 -12.06
N PRO A 202 2.10 15.23 -13.09
CA PRO A 202 2.07 13.78 -13.15
C PRO A 202 3.44 13.15 -12.91
N ARG A 203 3.48 12.14 -12.06
CA ARG A 203 4.70 11.42 -11.69
C ARG A 203 4.66 10.01 -12.25
N GLU A 204 5.69 9.63 -13.00
CA GLU A 204 5.87 8.26 -13.50
C GLU A 204 6.66 7.38 -12.53
N ALA A 205 7.60 7.98 -11.78
CA ALA A 205 8.42 7.24 -10.83
C ALA A 205 7.58 6.65 -9.68
N PRO A 206 7.85 5.39 -9.28
CA PRO A 206 7.09 4.75 -8.21
C PRO A 206 7.23 5.50 -6.88
N LEU A 207 6.25 5.30 -6.00
CA LEU A 207 6.39 5.69 -4.60
C LEU A 207 7.31 4.67 -3.94
N ALA A 208 8.43 5.14 -3.41
CA ALA A 208 9.39 4.31 -2.70
C ALA A 208 9.61 4.87 -1.30
N GLY A 209 9.29 4.05 -0.31
CA GLY A 209 9.59 4.27 1.09
C GLY A 209 10.98 3.75 1.45
N PRO A 210 11.45 4.09 2.66
CA PRO A 210 12.84 3.86 3.06
C PRO A 210 13.12 2.41 3.48
N ARG A 211 12.10 1.55 3.59
CA ARG A 211 12.22 0.18 4.12
C ARG A 211 12.74 -0.78 3.05
N THR A 212 13.52 -1.78 3.46
CA THR A 212 13.83 -2.95 2.62
C THR A 212 12.74 -4.03 2.76
N ASP A 213 12.83 -5.12 2.00
CA ASP A 213 11.88 -6.23 2.11
C ASP A 213 12.06 -7.11 3.36
N LEU A 214 13.12 -6.88 4.13
CA LEU A 214 13.43 -7.64 5.34
C LEU A 214 12.98 -6.91 6.62
N ASP A 215 12.95 -5.58 6.60
CA ASP A 215 12.60 -4.83 7.81
C ASP A 215 11.13 -5.03 8.19
N CYS A 216 10.85 -4.88 9.47
CA CYS A 216 9.50 -4.96 10.01
C CYS A 216 8.55 -3.94 9.32
N PRO A 217 7.37 -4.32 8.84
CA PRO A 217 6.45 -3.38 8.19
C PRO A 217 5.88 -2.34 9.16
N VAL A 218 5.78 -2.67 10.46
CA VAL A 218 5.25 -1.74 11.46
C VAL A 218 6.30 -0.74 11.91
N CYS A 219 7.38 -1.23 12.51
CA CYS A 219 8.41 -0.35 13.02
C CYS A 219 9.47 -0.05 11.94
N GLY A 220 9.88 -1.00 11.10
CA GLY A 220 11.01 -0.79 10.18
C GLY A 220 12.36 -1.04 10.84
N SER A 221 12.39 -1.84 11.91
CA SER A 221 13.64 -2.46 12.41
C SER A 221 14.03 -3.62 11.50
N GLU A 222 15.31 -3.69 11.16
CA GLU A 222 15.93 -4.78 10.40
C GLU A 222 16.51 -5.87 11.32
N GLU A 223 17.29 -5.47 12.33
CA GLU A 223 18.06 -6.38 13.21
C GLU A 223 17.18 -7.25 14.13
N ASP A 224 15.96 -6.78 14.39
CA ASP A 224 15.00 -7.41 15.31
C ASP A 224 14.05 -8.41 14.62
N VAL A 225 14.23 -8.70 13.34
CA VAL A 225 13.35 -9.62 12.63
C VAL A 225 13.83 -11.06 12.79
N ARG A 226 12.94 -11.93 13.28
CA ARG A 226 13.16 -13.38 13.41
C ARG A 226 12.15 -14.15 12.57
N GLY A 227 12.61 -15.20 11.89
CA GLY A 227 11.77 -16.00 11.00
C GLY A 227 11.70 -17.47 11.40
N SER A 228 10.50 -18.05 11.32
CA SER A 228 10.28 -19.49 11.42
C SER A 228 9.48 -19.98 10.21
N ARG A 229 9.85 -21.15 9.66
CA ARG A 229 9.14 -21.73 8.52
C ARG A 229 7.78 -22.28 8.95
N LEU A 230 6.79 -22.11 8.08
CA LEU A 230 5.48 -22.72 8.20
C LEU A 230 5.38 -23.98 7.32
N PRO A 231 4.48 -24.93 7.63
CA PRO A 231 4.32 -26.17 6.87
C PRO A 231 3.99 -25.96 5.38
N ASP A 232 3.35 -24.84 5.05
CA ASP A 232 2.96 -24.46 3.69
C ASP A 232 4.07 -23.74 2.89
N GLY A 233 5.30 -23.70 3.42
CA GLY A 233 6.45 -23.07 2.78
C GLY A 233 6.56 -21.56 2.99
N ARG A 234 5.57 -20.91 3.63
CA ARG A 234 5.68 -19.50 4.02
C ARG A 234 6.64 -19.34 5.19
N ILE A 235 7.15 -18.12 5.37
CA ILE A 235 7.97 -17.73 6.52
C ILE A 235 7.11 -16.85 7.42
N ARG A 236 6.89 -17.29 8.66
CA ARG A 236 6.34 -16.43 9.72
C ARG A 236 7.48 -15.59 10.27
N LEU A 237 7.31 -14.28 10.25
CA LEU A 237 8.25 -13.30 10.78
C LEU A 237 7.67 -12.68 12.04
N VAL A 238 8.54 -12.42 13.01
CA VAL A 238 8.23 -11.71 14.25
C VAL A 238 9.31 -10.65 14.45
N CYS A 239 8.88 -9.40 14.67
CA CYS A 239 9.79 -8.34 15.07
C CYS A 239 9.90 -8.33 16.61
N THR A 240 11.09 -8.58 17.16
CA THR A 240 11.30 -8.59 18.61
C THR A 240 11.20 -7.19 19.23
N ALA A 241 11.42 -6.13 18.46
CA ALA A 241 11.30 -4.75 18.95
C ALA A 241 9.85 -4.29 19.18
N CYS A 242 8.90 -4.66 18.31
CA CYS A 242 7.51 -4.20 18.43
C CYS A 242 6.49 -5.33 18.59
N GLY A 243 6.91 -6.59 18.59
CA GLY A 243 6.06 -7.77 18.71
C GLY A 243 5.21 -8.07 17.47
N HIS A 244 5.27 -7.24 16.42
CA HIS A 244 4.47 -7.43 15.21
C HIS A 244 4.82 -8.74 14.52
N ARG A 245 3.78 -9.45 14.06
CA ARG A 245 3.89 -10.76 13.41
C ARG A 245 3.27 -10.68 12.02
N TRP A 246 4.01 -11.13 11.02
CA TRP A 246 3.52 -11.21 9.65
C TRP A 246 4.03 -12.47 8.97
N SER A 247 3.49 -12.80 7.80
CA SER A 247 3.99 -13.92 7.01
C SER A 247 4.39 -13.42 5.63
N ARG A 248 5.42 -14.03 5.03
CA ARG A 248 5.79 -13.78 3.64
C ARG A 248 5.99 -15.06 2.87
N THR A 249 5.68 -15.00 1.58
CA THR A 249 6.10 -16.01 0.62
C THR A 249 7.54 -15.69 0.19
N PRO A 250 8.47 -16.66 0.21
CA PRO A 250 9.81 -16.47 -0.34
C PRO A 250 9.72 -16.01 -1.80
N ARG A 251 10.53 -15.03 -2.23
CA ARG A 251 10.47 -14.51 -3.61
C ARG A 251 10.85 -15.55 -4.66
N ASN A 252 11.84 -16.38 -4.34
CA ASN A 252 12.37 -17.39 -5.26
C ASN A 252 12.41 -18.73 -4.55
N PRO A 253 11.26 -19.39 -4.29
CA PRO A 253 11.28 -20.72 -3.70
C PRO A 253 11.91 -21.69 -4.70
N CYS A 254 12.61 -22.69 -4.18
CA CYS A 254 13.17 -23.75 -5.00
C CYS A 254 12.09 -24.43 -5.82
N ARG A 255 12.20 -24.37 -7.15
CA ARG A 255 11.24 -24.96 -8.09
C ARG A 255 11.07 -26.46 -7.93
N ARG A 256 12.06 -27.16 -7.34
CA ARG A 256 12.04 -28.60 -7.14
C ARG A 256 11.36 -29.02 -5.82
N CYS A 257 11.59 -28.32 -4.72
CA CYS A 257 11.13 -28.76 -3.40
C CYS A 257 10.33 -27.71 -2.61
N GLY A 258 10.05 -26.56 -3.20
CA GLY A 258 9.36 -25.43 -2.57
C GLY A 258 10.14 -24.72 -1.47
N SER A 259 11.39 -25.11 -1.19
CA SER A 259 12.20 -24.51 -0.11
C SER A 259 12.46 -23.03 -0.35
N ALA A 260 12.27 -22.22 0.68
CA ALA A 260 12.66 -20.81 0.73
C ALA A 260 14.18 -20.57 0.80
N ASP A 261 14.92 -21.62 1.11
CA ASP A 261 16.35 -21.58 1.44
C ASP A 261 17.20 -21.58 0.18
N VAL A 262 17.30 -20.41 -0.43
CA VAL A 262 17.85 -20.25 -1.76
C VAL A 262 18.91 -19.18 -1.70
N GLU A 263 20.16 -19.60 -1.86
CA GLU A 263 21.28 -18.73 -2.13
C GLU A 263 21.14 -18.16 -3.54
N ILE A 264 21.35 -16.86 -3.69
CA ILE A 264 21.36 -16.18 -4.97
C ILE A 264 22.79 -15.70 -5.18
N GLY A 265 23.48 -16.30 -6.15
CA GLY A 265 24.74 -15.81 -6.66
C GLY A 265 24.52 -15.08 -7.97
N THR A 266 25.19 -13.96 -8.18
CA THR A 266 25.27 -13.34 -9.50
C THR A 266 26.40 -14.01 -10.27
N TYR A 267 26.10 -14.60 -11.42
CA TYR A 267 27.12 -15.01 -12.37
C TYR A 267 27.23 -13.91 -13.41
N GLN A 268 28.36 -13.18 -13.40
CA GLN A 268 28.67 -12.28 -14.51
C GLN A 268 28.76 -13.14 -15.77
N GLY A 269 27.83 -12.89 -16.69
CA GLY A 269 27.74 -13.65 -17.94
C GLY A 269 29.07 -13.60 -18.71
N TRP A 270 29.23 -14.57 -19.60
CA TRP A 270 30.26 -14.56 -20.62
C TRP A 270 29.74 -13.68 -21.75
N ALA A 271 30.48 -12.63 -22.11
CA ALA A 271 30.23 -11.85 -23.30
C ALA A 271 31.09 -12.42 -24.44
N TYR A 272 30.60 -12.32 -25.68
CA TYR A 272 31.50 -12.46 -26.81
C TYR A 272 32.47 -11.28 -26.78
N ASP A 273 33.77 -11.55 -26.83
CA ASP A 273 34.79 -10.51 -26.97
C ASP A 273 34.64 -9.76 -28.31
N ASP A 274 33.98 -10.39 -29.28
CA ASP A 274 33.70 -9.87 -30.62
C ASP A 274 32.18 -9.87 -30.89
N PRO A 275 31.53 -8.69 -30.99
CA PRO A 275 30.12 -8.57 -31.33
C PRO A 275 29.77 -9.14 -32.71
N ASP A 276 30.70 -9.14 -33.66
CA ASP A 276 30.46 -9.66 -35.01
C ASP A 276 30.41 -11.19 -35.01
N ALA A 277 31.19 -11.85 -34.14
CA ALA A 277 31.10 -13.29 -33.92
C ALA A 277 29.78 -13.73 -33.25
N ALA A 278 29.14 -12.83 -32.49
CA ALA A 278 27.82 -13.08 -31.91
C ALA A 278 26.68 -12.95 -32.94
N ALA A 279 26.89 -12.20 -34.03
CA ALA A 279 25.89 -11.97 -35.08
C ALA A 279 25.49 -13.27 -35.82
N ASP A 280 26.41 -14.23 -35.90
CA ASP A 280 26.19 -15.52 -36.57
C ASP A 280 25.55 -16.59 -35.65
N ASP A 281 25.46 -16.35 -34.34
CA ASP A 281 24.79 -17.24 -33.40
C ASP A 281 23.34 -16.79 -33.16
N SER A 282 22.41 -17.42 -33.89
CA SER A 282 20.96 -17.18 -33.74
C SER A 282 20.40 -17.42 -32.33
N SER A 283 21.17 -18.06 -31.44
CA SER A 283 20.83 -18.29 -30.03
C SER A 283 21.43 -17.27 -29.06
N ALA A 284 22.31 -16.38 -29.54
CA ALA A 284 22.96 -15.33 -28.76
C ALA A 284 22.40 -13.94 -29.14
N PRO A 285 21.25 -13.53 -28.57
CA PRO A 285 20.65 -12.24 -28.87
C PRO A 285 21.48 -11.11 -28.24
N TRP A 286 22.45 -10.54 -28.96
CA TRP A 286 23.05 -9.18 -28.90
C TRP A 286 23.25 -8.45 -27.55
N HIS A 287 23.09 -9.09 -26.40
CA HIS A 287 22.97 -8.42 -25.12
C HIS A 287 23.67 -9.20 -24.00
N TYR A 288 24.30 -8.45 -23.10
CA TYR A 288 24.72 -8.95 -21.80
C TYR A 288 23.49 -9.52 -21.08
N VAL A 289 23.51 -10.84 -20.84
CA VAL A 289 22.52 -11.49 -19.97
C VAL A 289 23.18 -11.73 -18.64
N ASP A 290 22.79 -10.96 -17.63
CA ASP A 290 23.13 -11.27 -16.25
C ASP A 290 22.26 -12.45 -15.79
N TRP A 291 22.93 -13.49 -15.29
CA TRP A 291 22.26 -14.66 -14.76
C TRP A 291 22.31 -14.62 -13.23
N ASP A 292 21.13 -14.61 -12.61
CA ASP A 292 21.03 -15.00 -11.22
C ASP A 292 21.10 -16.53 -11.16
N VAL A 293 22.10 -17.06 -10.46
CA VAL A 293 22.23 -18.48 -10.13
C VAL A 293 21.63 -18.70 -8.76
N TYR A 294 20.59 -19.51 -8.72
CA TYR A 294 19.90 -19.87 -7.49
C TYR A 294 20.34 -21.25 -7.05
N ARG A 295 20.71 -21.42 -5.78
CA ARG A 295 21.05 -22.71 -5.19
C ARG A 295 20.18 -22.96 -3.96
N CYS A 296 19.39 -24.03 -4.02
CA CYS A 296 18.61 -24.46 -2.86
C CYS A 296 19.49 -25.20 -1.85
N HIS A 297 19.60 -24.72 -0.60
CA HIS A 297 20.37 -25.43 0.43
C HIS A 297 19.71 -26.74 0.89
N ARG A 298 18.40 -26.92 0.68
CA ARG A 298 17.66 -28.13 1.12
C ARG A 298 17.83 -29.33 0.20
N CYS A 299 17.70 -29.13 -1.11
CA CYS A 299 17.77 -30.22 -2.10
C CYS A 299 18.93 -30.07 -3.08
N HIS A 300 19.79 -29.07 -2.88
CA HIS A 300 20.94 -28.74 -3.73
C HIS A 300 20.58 -28.51 -5.20
N HIS A 301 19.30 -28.28 -5.52
CA HIS A 301 18.89 -27.91 -6.86
C HIS A 301 19.42 -26.53 -7.19
N VAL A 302 20.16 -26.46 -8.29
CA VAL A 302 20.63 -25.21 -8.88
C VAL A 302 19.78 -24.90 -10.10
N TRP A 303 19.35 -23.66 -10.24
CA TRP A 303 18.69 -23.18 -11.45
C TRP A 303 19.14 -21.75 -11.74
N GLN A 304 18.99 -21.34 -12.99
CA GLN A 304 19.34 -20.00 -13.43
C GLN A 304 18.06 -19.24 -13.81
N ALA A 305 18.03 -17.94 -13.56
CA ALA A 305 17.04 -17.06 -14.15
C ALA A 305 17.78 -15.87 -14.75
N GLY A 306 17.70 -15.73 -16.08
CA GLY A 306 18.29 -14.60 -16.78
C GLY A 306 17.43 -13.36 -16.56
N ARG A 307 18.08 -12.23 -16.27
CA ARG A 307 17.46 -10.92 -16.45
C ARG A 307 18.03 -10.35 -17.75
N ARG A 308 17.14 -9.86 -18.63
CA ARG A 308 17.61 -8.95 -19.67
C ARG A 308 18.04 -7.67 -18.94
N ALA A 309 19.27 -7.24 -19.19
CA ALA A 309 19.66 -5.87 -18.85
C ALA A 309 18.88 -4.96 -19.79
N ASP A 310 18.02 -4.12 -19.21
CA ASP A 310 17.25 -3.10 -19.94
C ASP A 310 18.16 -1.92 -20.34
#